data_AF-A0A0A0BQH8-F1
#
_entry.id   AF-A0A0A0BQH8-F1
#
_cell.length_a   1.000
_cell.length_b   1.000
_cell.length_c   1.000
_cell.angle_alpha   90.00
_cell.angle_beta   90.00
_cell.angle_gamma   90.00
#
_symmetry.space_group_name_H-M   'P 1'
#
loop_
_entity.id
_entity.type
_entity.pdbx_description
1 polymer ?
#
loop_
_entity_poly.entity_id
_entity_poly.type
_entity_poly.pdbx_seq_one_letter_code
_entity_poly.pdbx_strand_id
1 'polypeptide(L)'
;MDYVLVWPNGREGVLEVTLVADPEAIKWQNQLAQAGGAWQTTGKWELRLRTLAMQYRPTEAAARRVVDLCRFHGTTSTPALPPEVRAEEDAVARIESIGELRRVKVGREGISVFVPVRAEFVEATDEDFASLLERWVSLQHVAAHVAKTSSATSRERHLFLVPLDDVLPVRFYTDDFRAPSRFPRGYEGIDGLWVWSNYWHRFLGWRGGRWSWENFPSRTSDSTRSTQ
;
A
#
# COMPACT_ATOMS: atom_id res chain seq x y z
N MET A 1 -4.16 14.94 12.83
CA MET A 1 -4.80 14.64 11.55
C MET A 1 -3.88 15.13 10.47
N ASP A 2 -3.79 14.40 9.37
CA ASP A 2 -2.93 14.80 8.25
C ASP A 2 -3.57 15.90 7.41
N TYR A 3 -4.90 15.86 7.25
CA TYR A 3 -5.63 16.86 6.48
C TYR A 3 -6.96 17.25 7.14
N VAL A 4 -7.37 18.50 6.88
CA VAL A 4 -8.75 18.97 7.08
C VAL A 4 -9.46 18.86 5.74
N LEU A 5 -10.64 18.24 5.74
CA LEU A 5 -11.50 18.15 4.57
C LEU A 5 -12.56 19.25 4.61
N VAL A 6 -12.74 19.93 3.49
CA VAL A 6 -13.90 20.80 3.27
C VAL A 6 -14.57 20.33 1.99
N TRP A 7 -15.75 19.74 2.14
CA TRP A 7 -16.56 19.30 1.02
C TRP A 7 -17.10 20.50 0.24
N PRO A 8 -17.42 20.35 -1.06
CA PRO A 8 -17.99 21.43 -1.88
C PRO A 8 -19.25 22.08 -1.29
N ASN A 9 -20.03 21.33 -0.51
CA ASN A 9 -21.23 21.80 0.19
C ASN A 9 -20.93 22.44 1.56
N GLY A 10 -19.67 22.75 1.87
CA GLY A 10 -19.24 23.39 3.12
C GLY A 10 -19.19 22.47 4.34
N ARG A 11 -19.43 21.16 4.19
CA ARG A 11 -19.27 20.20 5.28
C ARG A 11 -17.79 19.99 5.58
N GLU A 12 -17.43 20.03 6.86
CA GLU A 12 -16.06 19.86 7.32
C GLU A 12 -15.82 18.44 7.85
N GLY A 13 -14.61 17.95 7.65
CA GLY A 13 -14.15 16.66 8.15
C GLY A 13 -12.65 16.67 8.43
N VAL A 14 -12.14 15.55 8.91
CA VAL A 14 -10.70 15.29 9.00
C VAL A 14 -10.36 14.03 8.22
N LEU A 15 -9.16 13.99 7.66
CA LEU A 15 -8.61 12.83 6.99
C LEU A 15 -7.26 12.48 7.60
N GLU A 16 -7.11 11.23 8.00
CA GLU A 16 -5.85 10.62 8.35
C GLU A 16 -5.46 9.62 7.27
N VAL A 17 -4.21 9.63 6.83
CA VAL A 17 -3.70 8.68 5.83
C VAL A 17 -2.83 7.65 6.53
N THR A 18 -3.08 6.38 6.27
CA THR A 18 -2.28 5.30 6.83
C THR A 18 -2.03 4.18 5.83
N LEU A 19 -0.81 3.65 5.88
CA LEU A 19 -0.41 2.49 5.09
C LEU A 19 -0.90 1.23 5.77
N VAL A 20 -1.53 0.33 5.02
CA VAL A 20 -1.82 -1.02 5.50
C VAL A 20 -0.65 -1.91 5.10
N ALA A 21 0.31 -2.05 6.01
CA ALA A 21 1.54 -2.79 5.81
C ALA A 21 2.01 -3.41 7.13
N ASP A 22 2.79 -4.48 7.07
CA ASP A 22 3.37 -5.08 8.27
C ASP A 22 4.31 -4.09 9.01
N PRO A 23 4.32 -4.05 10.36
CA PRO A 23 5.21 -3.18 11.13
C PRO A 23 6.69 -3.32 10.77
N GLU A 24 7.17 -4.53 10.47
CA GLU A 24 8.53 -4.76 10.02
C GLU A 24 8.80 -4.12 8.66
N ALA A 25 7.76 -4.09 7.80
CA ALA A 25 7.80 -3.44 6.50
C ALA A 25 7.90 -1.92 6.60
N ILE A 26 7.12 -1.31 7.51
CA ILE A 26 7.08 0.14 7.71
C ILE A 26 8.47 0.70 8.01
N LYS A 27 9.24 0.01 8.86
CA LYS A 27 10.56 0.49 9.30
C LYS A 27 11.51 0.69 8.12
N TRP A 28 11.66 -0.31 7.26
CA TRP A 28 12.58 -0.21 6.14
C TRP A 28 11.99 0.60 4.97
N GLN A 29 10.66 0.63 4.81
CA GLN A 29 10.01 1.47 3.81
C GLN A 29 10.21 2.96 4.10
N ASN A 30 10.14 3.36 5.37
CA ASN A 30 10.47 4.72 5.77
C ASN A 30 11.93 5.06 5.43
N GLN A 31 12.85 4.12 5.64
CA GLN A 31 14.26 4.30 5.26
C GLN A 31 14.44 4.39 3.74
N LEU A 32 13.71 3.59 2.96
CA LEU A 32 13.71 3.65 1.50
C LEU A 32 13.13 4.97 0.98
N ALA A 33 12.03 5.44 1.56
CA ALA A 33 11.39 6.70 1.21
C ALA A 33 12.32 7.89 1.52
N GLN A 34 12.99 7.89 2.67
CA GLN A 34 14.03 8.87 3.01
C GLN A 34 15.23 8.83 2.05
N ALA A 35 15.57 7.64 1.54
CA ALA A 35 16.57 7.48 0.48
C ALA A 35 16.04 7.85 -0.93
N GLY A 36 14.84 8.41 -1.02
CA GLY A 36 14.24 8.88 -2.26
C GLY A 36 13.45 7.82 -3.02
N GLY A 37 13.16 6.66 -2.44
CA GLY A 37 12.28 5.62 -3.00
C GLY A 37 12.95 4.56 -3.90
N ALA A 38 14.27 4.64 -4.09
CA ALA A 38 15.06 3.64 -4.82
C ALA A 38 16.53 3.69 -4.39
N TRP A 39 17.22 2.54 -4.37
CA TRP A 39 18.66 2.51 -4.14
C TRP A 39 19.41 2.87 -5.43
N GLN A 40 20.13 3.98 -5.41
CA GLN A 40 20.82 4.52 -6.60
C GLN A 40 21.85 3.55 -7.18
N THR A 41 21.67 3.07 -8.39
CA THR A 41 22.66 2.24 -9.12
C THR A 41 22.53 2.48 -10.61
N THR A 42 23.46 1.96 -11.41
CA THR A 42 23.39 2.03 -12.87
C THR A 42 22.34 1.06 -13.42
N GLY A 43 21.41 1.59 -14.20
CA GLY A 43 20.34 0.82 -14.81
C GLY A 43 19.14 0.67 -13.89
N LYS A 44 18.12 0.00 -14.43
CA LYS A 44 16.81 -0.16 -13.81
C LYS A 44 16.65 -1.58 -13.31
N TRP A 45 16.46 -1.73 -12.00
CA TRP A 45 16.39 -3.01 -11.33
C TRP A 45 15.19 -3.09 -10.40
N GLU A 46 14.59 -4.27 -10.31
CA GLU A 46 13.55 -4.58 -9.34
C GLU A 46 14.08 -5.64 -8.38
N LEU A 47 13.98 -5.39 -7.07
CA LEU A 47 14.08 -6.40 -6.02
C LEU A 47 12.68 -6.72 -5.53
N ARG A 48 12.17 -7.91 -5.86
CA ARG A 48 10.87 -8.41 -5.42
C ARG A 48 11.07 -9.29 -4.19
N LEU A 49 10.65 -8.82 -3.03
CA LEU A 49 10.80 -9.55 -1.78
C LEU A 49 9.79 -10.70 -1.70
N ARG A 50 10.20 -11.80 -1.05
CA ARG A 50 9.38 -12.94 -0.63
C ARG A 50 9.01 -12.90 0.85
N THR A 51 9.73 -12.09 1.64
CA THR A 51 9.43 -11.79 3.04
C THR A 51 9.41 -10.28 3.32
N LEU A 52 8.57 -9.85 4.28
CA LEU A 52 8.51 -8.46 4.77
C LEU A 52 9.64 -8.16 5.76
N ALA A 53 10.24 -9.19 6.34
CA ALA A 53 11.36 -9.14 7.28
C ALA A 53 12.67 -8.83 6.55
N MET A 54 12.87 -7.57 6.15
CA MET A 54 14.07 -7.12 5.46
C MET A 54 14.96 -6.26 6.37
N GLN A 55 16.20 -6.70 6.57
CA GLN A 55 17.24 -5.86 7.17
C GLN A 55 17.75 -4.83 6.14
N TYR A 56 17.28 -3.59 6.24
CA TYR A 56 17.48 -2.56 5.22
C TYR A 56 18.92 -2.39 4.72
N ARG A 57 19.88 -2.05 5.62
CA ARG A 57 21.26 -1.76 5.20
C ARG A 57 22.01 -2.99 4.66
N PRO A 58 21.97 -4.17 5.31
CA PRO A 58 22.55 -5.38 4.72
C PRO A 58 21.97 -5.75 3.37
N THR A 59 20.64 -5.61 3.19
CA THR A 59 20.00 -5.91 1.91
C THR A 59 20.38 -4.90 0.84
N GLU A 60 20.41 -3.60 1.15
CA GLU A 60 20.84 -2.56 0.21
C GLU A 60 22.27 -2.86 -0.31
N ALA A 61 23.20 -3.15 0.60
CA ALA A 61 24.58 -3.46 0.23
C ALA A 61 24.68 -4.71 -0.65
N ALA A 62 23.98 -5.79 -0.28
CA ALA A 62 23.95 -7.03 -1.05
C ALA A 62 23.32 -6.83 -2.44
N ALA A 63 22.20 -6.09 -2.53
CA ALA A 63 21.53 -5.84 -3.81
C ALA A 63 22.44 -5.07 -4.77
N ARG A 64 23.14 -4.05 -4.28
CA ARG A 64 24.13 -3.30 -5.08
C ARG A 64 25.27 -4.20 -5.55
N ARG A 65 25.79 -5.06 -4.67
CA ARG A 65 26.83 -6.05 -5.01
C ARG A 65 26.37 -7.01 -6.11
N VAL A 66 25.14 -7.52 -6.03
CA VAL A 66 24.58 -8.40 -7.06
C VAL A 66 24.38 -7.66 -8.38
N VAL A 67 23.95 -6.38 -8.37
CA VAL A 67 23.91 -5.56 -9.60
C VAL A 67 25.28 -5.43 -10.24
N ASP A 68 26.33 -5.17 -9.45
CA ASP A 68 27.69 -5.08 -9.96
C ASP A 68 28.18 -6.40 -10.56
N LEU A 69 27.87 -7.53 -9.93
CA LEU A 69 28.17 -8.86 -10.47
C LEU A 69 27.44 -9.13 -11.78
N CYS A 70 26.13 -8.83 -11.84
CA CYS A 70 25.36 -8.99 -13.06
C CYS A 70 25.93 -8.13 -14.20
N ARG A 71 26.35 -6.89 -13.89
CA ARG A 71 27.00 -6.01 -14.86
C ARG A 71 28.34 -6.58 -15.33
N PHE A 72 29.17 -7.08 -14.42
CA PHE A 72 30.47 -7.66 -14.76
C PHE A 72 30.33 -8.90 -15.67
N HIS A 73 29.34 -9.76 -15.40
CA HIS A 73 29.09 -10.98 -16.18
C HIS A 73 28.12 -10.78 -17.36
N GLY A 74 27.61 -9.57 -17.59
CA GLY A 74 26.65 -9.29 -18.67
C GLY A 74 25.28 -9.94 -18.48
N THR A 75 24.88 -10.26 -17.25
CA THR A 75 23.61 -10.92 -16.93
C THR A 75 22.56 -9.92 -16.47
N THR A 76 21.30 -10.37 -16.36
CA THR A 76 20.15 -9.51 -16.06
C THR A 76 19.36 -9.95 -14.83
N SER A 77 19.78 -11.00 -14.14
CA SER A 77 19.10 -11.48 -12.93
C SER A 77 20.05 -12.34 -12.11
N THR A 78 19.73 -12.51 -10.82
CA THR A 78 20.52 -13.38 -9.93
C THR A 78 20.64 -14.82 -10.44
N PRO A 79 19.56 -15.49 -10.91
CA PRO A 79 19.66 -16.87 -11.40
C PRO A 79 20.52 -17.02 -12.67
N ALA A 80 20.72 -15.94 -13.43
CA ALA A 80 21.51 -15.94 -14.65
C ALA A 80 23.01 -15.73 -14.40
N LEU A 81 23.44 -15.44 -13.16
CA LEU A 81 24.86 -15.40 -12.80
C LEU A 81 25.51 -16.78 -12.94
N PRO A 82 26.83 -16.84 -13.23
CA PRO A 82 27.55 -18.11 -13.28
C PRO A 82 27.37 -18.92 -11.98
N PRO A 83 27.16 -20.25 -12.05
CA PRO A 83 26.90 -21.08 -10.88
C PRO A 83 27.97 -20.96 -9.77
N GLU A 84 29.23 -20.84 -10.15
CA GLU A 84 30.37 -20.65 -9.25
C GLU A 84 30.27 -19.34 -8.47
N VAL A 85 29.90 -18.24 -9.13
CA VAL A 85 29.70 -16.94 -8.49
C VAL A 85 28.50 -16.98 -7.55
N ARG A 86 27.42 -17.66 -7.95
CA ARG A 86 26.22 -17.80 -7.11
C ARG A 86 26.50 -18.62 -5.85
N ALA A 87 27.37 -19.63 -5.94
CA ALA A 87 27.71 -20.50 -4.82
C ALA A 87 28.66 -19.84 -3.81
N GLU A 88 29.57 -18.97 -4.26
CA GLU A 88 30.60 -18.35 -3.41
C GLU A 88 30.21 -16.98 -2.83
N GLU A 89 29.30 -16.25 -3.47
CA GLU A 89 28.98 -14.87 -3.07
C GLU A 89 27.85 -14.80 -2.04
N ASP A 90 28.19 -14.42 -0.81
CA ASP A 90 27.23 -14.19 0.29
C ASP A 90 26.12 -13.19 -0.07
N ALA A 91 26.43 -12.16 -0.88
CA ALA A 91 25.43 -11.20 -1.33
C ALA A 91 24.36 -11.86 -2.21
N VAL A 92 24.74 -12.82 -3.06
CA VAL A 92 23.81 -13.59 -3.90
C VAL A 92 22.91 -14.44 -3.01
N ALA A 93 23.48 -15.22 -2.10
CA ALA A 93 22.72 -16.05 -1.17
C ALA A 93 21.73 -15.24 -0.33
N ARG A 94 22.16 -14.07 0.16
CA ARG A 94 21.28 -13.13 0.89
C ARG A 94 20.12 -12.67 0.03
N ILE A 95 20.36 -12.20 -1.19
CA ILE A 95 19.29 -11.73 -2.07
C ILE A 95 18.32 -12.85 -2.42
N GLU A 96 18.80 -14.05 -2.75
CA GLU A 96 17.95 -15.20 -3.08
C GLU A 96 17.10 -15.67 -1.88
N SER A 97 17.62 -15.57 -0.65
CA SER A 97 16.87 -15.92 0.56
C SER A 97 15.68 -14.99 0.83
N ILE A 98 15.77 -13.72 0.42
CA ILE A 98 14.74 -12.74 0.71
C ILE A 98 13.86 -12.42 -0.49
N GLY A 99 14.28 -12.75 -1.72
CA GLY A 99 13.62 -12.24 -2.92
C GLY A 99 14.28 -12.61 -4.25
N GLU A 100 13.88 -11.88 -5.28
CA GLU A 100 14.41 -11.97 -6.64
C GLU A 100 14.85 -10.58 -7.13
N LEU A 101 16.10 -10.46 -7.58
CA LEU A 101 16.63 -9.25 -8.19
C LEU A 101 16.78 -9.44 -9.70
N ARG A 102 16.22 -8.50 -10.48
CA ARG A 102 16.25 -8.55 -11.94
C ARG A 102 16.32 -7.17 -12.58
N ARG A 103 16.90 -7.11 -13.77
CA ARG A 103 16.95 -5.91 -14.60
C ARG A 103 15.65 -5.76 -15.37
N VAL A 104 15.17 -4.52 -15.49
CA VAL A 104 13.94 -4.20 -16.22
C VAL A 104 14.18 -3.14 -17.29
N LYS A 105 13.28 -3.09 -18.28
CA LYS A 105 13.34 -2.12 -19.39
C LYS A 105 12.65 -0.80 -19.04
N VAL A 106 11.58 -0.88 -18.25
CA VAL A 106 10.73 0.23 -17.85
C VAL A 106 10.82 0.39 -16.34
N GLY A 107 10.74 1.63 -15.85
CA GLY A 107 10.89 1.96 -14.44
C GLY A 107 11.92 3.06 -14.23
N ARG A 108 12.19 3.31 -12.95
CA ARG A 108 13.14 4.32 -12.47
C ARG A 108 14.57 3.77 -12.50
N GLU A 109 15.55 4.66 -12.67
CA GLU A 109 16.96 4.32 -12.42
C GLU A 109 17.19 3.93 -10.96
N GLY A 110 18.03 2.91 -10.75
CA GLY A 110 18.30 2.34 -9.45
C GLY A 110 17.59 0.99 -9.21
N ILE A 111 17.59 0.57 -7.95
CA ILE A 111 16.89 -0.62 -7.46
C ILE A 111 15.61 -0.18 -6.78
N SER A 112 14.48 -0.50 -7.40
CA SER A 112 13.15 -0.40 -6.78
C SER A 112 12.87 -1.66 -5.98
N VAL A 113 12.42 -1.51 -4.73
CA VAL A 113 12.11 -2.63 -3.83
C VAL A 113 10.61 -2.80 -3.73
N PHE A 114 10.16 -4.03 -3.89
CA PHE A 114 8.76 -4.42 -3.85
C PHE A 114 8.55 -5.43 -2.72
N VAL A 115 7.50 -5.23 -1.93
CA VAL A 115 7.13 -6.11 -0.82
C VAL A 115 6.53 -7.42 -1.33
N PRO A 116 6.61 -8.54 -0.60
CA PRO A 116 5.81 -9.71 -0.92
C PRO A 116 4.37 -9.41 -0.57
N VAL A 117 3.49 -9.39 -1.57
CA VAL A 117 2.06 -9.23 -1.30
C VAL A 117 1.31 -10.45 -1.79
N ARG A 118 0.60 -11.08 -0.85
CA ARG A 118 -0.57 -11.89 -1.14
C ARG A 118 -1.73 -10.92 -1.25
N ALA A 119 -1.95 -10.38 -2.45
CA ALA A 119 -3.29 -9.96 -2.78
C ALA A 119 -4.10 -11.26 -2.79
N GLU A 120 -4.73 -11.58 -1.66
CA GLU A 120 -5.87 -12.49 -1.73
C GLU A 120 -6.86 -11.77 -2.65
N PHE A 121 -6.99 -12.27 -3.87
CA PHE A 121 -8.11 -11.90 -4.72
C PHE A 121 -9.36 -12.25 -3.92
N VAL A 122 -10.04 -11.25 -3.37
CA VAL A 122 -11.28 -11.46 -2.59
C VAL A 122 -12.39 -12.01 -3.49
N GLU A 123 -12.23 -11.97 -4.82
CA GLU A 123 -13.09 -12.73 -5.74
C GLU A 123 -13.04 -14.26 -5.50
N ALA A 124 -12.03 -14.77 -4.78
CA ALA A 124 -11.91 -16.17 -4.41
C ALA A 124 -12.30 -16.46 -2.94
N THR A 125 -12.70 -15.44 -2.16
CA THR A 125 -13.14 -15.64 -0.77
C THR A 125 -14.57 -15.12 -0.59
N ASP A 126 -15.49 -16.00 -0.16
CA ASP A 126 -16.88 -15.66 0.20
C ASP A 126 -16.97 -14.73 1.45
N GLU A 127 -15.88 -14.07 1.83
CA GLU A 127 -15.75 -13.32 3.07
C GLU A 127 -16.27 -11.88 2.92
N ASP A 128 -17.06 -11.45 3.89
CA ASP A 128 -17.51 -10.07 3.99
C ASP A 128 -16.33 -9.09 4.12
N PHE A 129 -16.39 -7.96 3.42
CA PHE A 129 -15.32 -6.94 3.43
C PHE A 129 -15.01 -6.41 4.84
N ALA A 130 -15.96 -6.48 5.80
CA ALA A 130 -15.68 -6.18 7.21
C ALA A 130 -14.54 -7.03 7.78
N SER A 131 -14.45 -8.30 7.38
CA SER A 131 -13.42 -9.22 7.88
C SER A 131 -12.03 -8.80 7.41
N LEU A 132 -11.90 -8.27 6.19
CA LEU A 132 -10.64 -7.70 5.71
C LEU A 132 -10.24 -6.46 6.51
N LEU A 133 -11.19 -5.54 6.70
CA LEU A 133 -10.97 -4.33 7.50
C LEU A 133 -10.55 -4.70 8.94
N GLU A 134 -11.19 -5.70 9.55
CA GLU A 134 -10.83 -6.21 10.87
C GLU A 134 -9.42 -6.81 10.92
N ARG A 135 -8.97 -7.49 9.87
CA ARG A 135 -7.57 -7.91 9.75
C ARG A 135 -6.63 -6.70 9.69
N TRP A 136 -7.00 -5.65 8.95
CA TRP A 136 -6.16 -4.45 8.84
C TRP A 136 -6.05 -3.69 10.17
N VAL A 137 -7.15 -3.50 10.90
CA VAL A 137 -7.10 -2.83 12.21
C VAL A 137 -6.41 -3.66 13.29
N SER A 138 -6.23 -4.98 13.09
CA SER A 138 -5.38 -5.79 13.98
C SER A 138 -3.90 -5.40 13.90
N LEU A 139 -3.48 -4.67 12.86
CA LEU A 139 -2.15 -4.08 12.79
C LEU A 139 -2.06 -2.89 13.75
N GLN A 140 -1.10 -2.95 14.68
CA GLN A 140 -0.98 -1.99 15.78
C GLN A 140 -0.94 -0.52 15.32
N HIS A 141 -0.25 -0.21 14.22
CA HIS A 141 -0.19 1.15 13.70
C HIS A 141 -1.52 1.60 13.09
N VAL A 142 -2.24 0.73 12.36
CA VAL A 142 -3.57 1.05 11.82
C VAL A 142 -4.54 1.34 12.97
N ALA A 143 -4.56 0.50 14.01
CA ALA A 143 -5.35 0.75 15.22
C ALA A 143 -5.05 2.11 15.86
N ALA A 144 -3.76 2.50 15.93
CA ALA A 144 -3.36 3.80 16.46
C ALA A 144 -3.89 4.96 15.61
N HIS A 145 -3.86 4.85 14.27
CA HIS A 145 -4.44 5.84 13.38
C HIS A 145 -5.97 5.90 13.47
N VAL A 146 -6.65 4.77 13.65
CA VAL A 146 -8.09 4.74 13.89
C VAL A 146 -8.44 5.46 15.20
N ALA A 147 -7.75 5.15 16.31
CA ALA A 147 -7.97 5.79 17.60
C ALA A 147 -7.67 7.30 17.57
N LYS A 148 -6.60 7.70 16.87
CA LYS A 148 -6.28 9.11 16.59
C LYS A 148 -7.46 9.76 15.85
N THR A 149 -7.94 9.14 14.79
CA THR A 149 -8.99 9.69 13.91
C THR A 149 -10.35 9.76 14.61
N SER A 150 -10.73 8.72 15.35
CA SER A 150 -12.02 8.65 16.04
C SER A 150 -12.14 9.69 17.17
N SER A 151 -11.02 10.12 17.75
CA SER A 151 -10.95 11.14 18.79
C SER A 151 -10.90 12.59 18.28
N ALA A 152 -10.91 12.82 16.96
CA ALA A 152 -10.96 14.18 16.43
C ALA A 152 -12.30 14.88 16.72
N THR A 153 -12.21 16.14 17.12
CA THR A 153 -13.35 17.06 17.16
C THR A 153 -13.65 17.56 15.75
N SER A 154 -14.34 16.75 14.95
CA SER A 154 -14.84 17.12 13.62
C SER A 154 -16.21 16.50 13.36
N ARG A 155 -16.95 17.08 12.41
CA ARG A 155 -18.27 16.55 12.00
C ARG A 155 -18.15 15.22 11.28
N GLU A 156 -17.05 15.01 10.57
CA GLU A 156 -16.77 13.74 9.88
C GLU A 156 -15.31 13.33 10.09
N ARG A 157 -15.11 12.05 10.38
CA ARG A 157 -13.81 11.45 10.66
C ARG A 157 -13.53 10.40 9.59
N HIS A 158 -12.55 10.69 8.73
CA HIS A 158 -12.22 9.84 7.60
C HIS A 158 -10.82 9.24 7.75
N LEU A 159 -10.68 7.99 7.32
CA LEU A 159 -9.40 7.31 7.22
C LEU A 159 -9.13 6.90 5.78
N PHE A 160 -7.94 7.24 5.27
CA PHE A 160 -7.44 6.78 3.99
C PHE A 160 -6.47 5.63 4.18
N LEU A 161 -6.92 4.44 3.83
CA LEU A 161 -6.19 3.19 3.89
C LEU A 161 -5.49 2.96 2.55
N VAL A 162 -4.16 2.92 2.57
CA VAL A 162 -3.35 2.63 1.40
C VAL A 162 -2.75 1.23 1.58
N PRO A 163 -3.42 0.17 1.09
CA PRO A 163 -2.78 -1.14 1.02
C PRO A 163 -1.61 -1.08 0.04
N LEU A 164 -0.43 -1.51 0.49
CA LEU A 164 0.73 -1.62 -0.39
C LEU A 164 0.65 -2.96 -1.13
N ASP A 165 0.71 -2.90 -2.47
CA ASP A 165 0.73 -4.04 -3.38
C ASP A 165 1.67 -3.78 -4.57
N ASP A 166 2.44 -4.78 -4.95
CA ASP A 166 3.35 -4.83 -6.10
C ASP A 166 2.86 -5.74 -7.24
N VAL A 167 1.75 -6.46 -7.06
CA VAL A 167 1.09 -7.32 -8.05
C VAL A 167 -0.32 -6.81 -8.39
N LEU A 168 -0.43 -5.53 -8.73
CA LEU A 168 -1.57 -5.07 -9.52
C LEU A 168 -1.23 -4.93 -11.02
N PRO A 169 -0.92 -6.01 -11.77
CA PRO A 169 -1.32 -6.00 -13.16
C PRO A 169 -2.83 -6.33 -13.18
N VAL A 170 -3.64 -5.30 -13.44
CA VAL A 170 -5.10 -5.35 -13.62
C VAL A 170 -5.91 -5.12 -12.32
N ARG A 171 -6.08 -3.83 -12.01
CA ARG A 171 -7.34 -3.24 -11.51
C ARG A 171 -7.88 -3.75 -10.16
N PHE A 172 -7.33 -3.24 -9.06
CA PHE A 172 -8.14 -3.04 -7.85
C PHE A 172 -9.10 -1.88 -8.15
N TYR A 173 -10.39 -2.14 -8.27
CA TYR A 173 -11.42 -1.10 -8.24
C TYR A 173 -12.04 -1.05 -6.85
N THR A 174 -12.37 0.16 -6.40
CA THR A 174 -13.22 0.35 -5.21
C THR A 174 -14.61 -0.28 -5.38
N ASP A 175 -14.94 -0.72 -6.58
CA ASP A 175 -16.23 -1.27 -6.98
C ASP A 175 -16.25 -2.80 -7.06
N ASP A 176 -15.09 -3.46 -6.95
CA ASP A 176 -14.98 -4.92 -7.06
C ASP A 176 -15.51 -5.62 -5.79
N PHE A 177 -15.81 -4.86 -4.73
CA PHE A 177 -16.25 -5.38 -3.44
C PHE A 177 -17.62 -4.85 -3.05
N ARG A 178 -18.46 -5.74 -2.51
CA ARG A 178 -19.67 -5.31 -1.81
C ARG A 178 -19.27 -4.51 -0.57
N ALA A 179 -20.04 -3.46 -0.28
CA ALA A 179 -19.88 -2.75 0.98
C ALA A 179 -20.06 -3.73 2.16
N PRO A 180 -19.35 -3.52 3.29
CA PRO A 180 -19.46 -4.38 4.47
C PRO A 180 -20.93 -4.64 4.86
N SER A 181 -21.32 -5.91 4.97
CA SER A 181 -22.67 -6.30 5.39
C SER A 181 -22.92 -6.06 6.88
N ARG A 182 -21.83 -5.81 7.63
CA ARG A 182 -21.82 -5.54 9.07
C ARG A 182 -20.83 -4.43 9.39
N PHE A 183 -20.95 -3.87 10.59
CA PHE A 183 -19.94 -2.92 11.08
C PHE A 183 -18.61 -3.66 11.33
N PRO A 184 -17.48 -3.21 10.75
CA PRO A 184 -16.17 -3.78 11.02
C PRO A 184 -15.72 -3.36 12.42
N ARG A 185 -15.43 -4.34 13.27
CA ARG A 185 -14.95 -4.09 14.65
C ARG A 185 -13.63 -3.34 14.61
N GLY A 186 -13.46 -2.41 15.55
CA GLY A 186 -12.24 -1.60 15.67
C GLY A 186 -12.26 -0.30 14.88
N TYR A 187 -13.30 -0.03 14.09
CA TYR A 187 -13.50 1.23 13.35
C TYR A 187 -14.55 2.15 13.99
N GLU A 188 -14.87 1.94 15.27
CA GLU A 188 -15.85 2.74 15.99
C GLU A 188 -15.46 4.23 15.97
N GLY A 189 -16.42 5.08 15.58
CA GLY A 189 -16.22 6.53 15.49
C GLY A 189 -15.60 7.01 14.17
N ILE A 190 -15.40 6.13 13.18
CA ILE A 190 -15.04 6.51 11.81
C ILE A 190 -16.29 6.65 10.94
N ASP A 191 -16.43 7.80 10.29
CA ASP A 191 -17.58 8.13 9.43
C ASP A 191 -17.35 7.75 7.96
N GLY A 192 -16.09 7.64 7.53
CA GLY A 192 -15.77 7.17 6.19
C GLY A 192 -14.40 6.53 6.02
N LEU A 193 -14.34 5.49 5.19
CA LEU A 193 -13.13 4.77 4.81
C LEU A 193 -12.84 4.96 3.33
N TRP A 194 -11.66 5.47 3.04
CA TRP A 194 -11.15 5.65 1.70
C TRP A 194 -10.15 4.52 1.52
N VAL A 195 -10.32 3.66 0.53
CA VAL A 195 -9.38 2.56 0.26
C VAL A 195 -8.71 2.85 -1.06
N TRP A 196 -7.39 3.00 -1.05
CA TRP A 196 -6.64 3.35 -2.25
C TRP A 196 -6.80 2.26 -3.31
N SER A 197 -6.99 2.71 -4.55
CA SER A 197 -7.14 1.87 -5.72
C SER A 197 -6.67 2.65 -6.96
N ASN A 198 -6.27 1.96 -8.02
CA ASN A 198 -5.75 2.61 -9.24
C ASN A 198 -6.79 3.52 -9.93
N TYR A 199 -8.08 3.35 -9.63
CA TYR A 199 -9.20 4.11 -10.20
C TYR A 199 -10.18 4.54 -9.11
N TRP A 200 -9.64 5.07 -8.03
CA TRP A 200 -10.39 5.51 -6.88
C TRP A 200 -11.32 6.70 -7.20
N HIS A 201 -12.63 6.50 -7.04
CA HIS A 201 -13.66 7.52 -7.31
C HIS A 201 -14.83 7.50 -6.31
N ARG A 202 -14.78 6.59 -5.33
CA ARG A 202 -15.77 6.43 -4.25
C ARG A 202 -15.10 6.19 -2.91
N PHE A 203 -15.84 6.38 -1.83
CA PHE A 203 -15.43 5.99 -0.48
C PHE A 203 -16.55 5.21 0.21
N LEU A 204 -16.21 4.39 1.20
CA LEU A 204 -17.22 3.79 2.07
C LEU A 204 -17.64 4.83 3.10
N GLY A 205 -18.92 5.18 3.13
CA GLY A 205 -19.51 6.04 4.15
C GLY A 205 -20.38 5.24 5.11
N TRP A 206 -20.31 5.58 6.41
CA TRP A 206 -21.20 5.06 7.43
C TRP A 206 -22.38 6.01 7.62
N ARG A 207 -23.56 5.64 7.10
CA ARG A 207 -24.78 6.45 7.16
C ARG A 207 -25.98 5.58 7.48
N GLY A 208 -26.82 6.04 8.40
CA GLY A 208 -28.08 5.35 8.72
C GLY A 208 -27.90 3.90 9.17
N GLY A 209 -26.79 3.61 9.88
CA GLY A 209 -26.52 2.27 10.40
C GLY A 209 -26.00 1.25 9.38
N ARG A 210 -25.56 1.69 8.19
CA ARG A 210 -24.97 0.82 7.18
C ARG A 210 -23.77 1.46 6.48
N TRP A 211 -22.87 0.62 5.98
CA TRP A 211 -21.81 1.02 5.07
C TRP A 211 -22.32 1.00 3.63
N SER A 212 -21.97 2.03 2.86
CA SER A 212 -22.25 2.08 1.43
C SER A 212 -21.16 2.81 0.67
N TRP A 213 -20.91 2.39 -0.57
CA TRP A 213 -20.04 3.12 -1.49
C TRP A 213 -20.71 4.43 -1.92
N GLU A 214 -20.10 5.56 -1.55
CA GLU A 214 -20.54 6.91 -1.85
C GLU A 214 -19.62 7.55 -2.90
N ASN A 215 -20.22 8.27 -3.86
CA ASN A 215 -19.47 9.12 -4.77
C ASN A 215 -18.95 10.35 -4.03
N PHE A 216 -17.76 10.83 -4.42
CA PHE A 216 -17.32 12.14 -3.95
C PHE A 216 -18.30 13.23 -4.43
N PRO A 217 -18.67 14.18 -3.56
CA PRO A 217 -19.55 15.28 -3.95
C PRO A 217 -18.94 16.05 -5.12
N SER A 218 -19.69 16.20 -6.21
CA SER A 218 -19.28 17.05 -7.33
C SER A 218 -19.63 18.52 -7.05
N ARG A 219 -18.87 19.45 -7.64
CA ARG A 219 -19.17 20.89 -7.56
C ARG A 219 -20.54 21.27 -8.14
N THR A 220 -21.20 20.36 -8.86
CA THR A 220 -22.41 20.64 -9.64
C THR A 220 -23.73 20.33 -8.94
N SER A 221 -23.73 19.78 -7.72
CA SER A 221 -24.97 19.31 -7.07
C SER A 221 -25.82 20.39 -6.38
N ASP A 222 -25.48 21.68 -6.49
CA ASP A 222 -26.22 22.78 -5.85
C ASP A 222 -26.99 23.70 -6.83
N SER A 223 -27.38 23.22 -8.01
CA SER A 223 -28.24 24.02 -8.94
C SER A 223 -29.72 23.64 -8.98
N THR A 224 -30.20 22.64 -8.24
CA THR A 224 -31.61 22.23 -8.30
C THR A 224 -32.23 21.97 -6.93
N ARG A 225 -32.20 22.99 -6.05
CA ARG A 225 -33.25 23.19 -5.04
C ARG A 225 -33.53 24.68 -4.86
N SER A 226 -34.11 25.28 -5.89
CA SER A 226 -35.02 26.41 -5.72
C SER A 226 -36.01 26.40 -6.89
N THR A 227 -37.28 26.64 -6.59
CA THR A 227 -38.48 26.61 -7.46
C THR A 227 -39.11 25.24 -7.75
N GLN A 228 -40.00 24.80 -6.85
CA GLN A 228 -41.45 24.93 -7.05
C GLN A 228 -42.17 24.94 -5.70
#